data_AF-A0AAE3CEU7-F1
#
_entry.id   AF-A0AAE3CEU7-F1
#
_cell.length_a   1.000
_cell.length_b   1.000
_cell.length_c   1.000
_cell.angle_alpha   90.00
_cell.angle_beta   90.00
_cell.angle_gamma   90.00
#
_symmetry.space_group_name_H-M   'P 1'
#
loop_
_entity.id
_entity.type
_entity.pdbx_description
1 polymer ?
#
loop_
_entity_poly.entity_id
_entity_poly.type
_entity_poly.pdbx_seq_one_letter_code
_entity_poly.pdbx_strand_id
1 'polypeptide(L)'
;DVTTIVGKYRIQYYLTIRTAPSGIATIEGEGWYYESTQVTIGAPIVPNYKFQYWDIDSVPQSSEINPITIQMNAPHALTAHYAQIPTYTLTIIATEGGTTDPSPGTYTYPEGFLVHVRAIPKTGYIFSHWELDGINVGSITITTVIMNNNHVLRAVFAAAPRGWFIPCWFFLPLLLILVLIIILIAILIYRRARKRKIEAFNSGWVAWYYHHNLYRRTLK
;
A
#
# COMPACT_ATOMS: atom_id res chain seq x y z
N ASP A 1 9.73 -76.83 26.67
CA ASP A 1 9.25 -75.44 26.87
C ASP A 1 8.55 -74.94 25.61
N VAL A 2 7.25 -74.68 25.72
CA VAL A 2 6.50 -74.04 24.63
C VAL A 2 6.65 -72.53 24.80
N THR A 3 7.32 -71.88 23.85
CA THR A 3 7.51 -70.43 23.85
C THR A 3 6.28 -69.77 23.23
N THR A 4 5.51 -69.05 24.02
CA THR A 4 4.38 -68.26 23.52
C THR A 4 4.86 -66.89 23.06
N ILE A 5 4.68 -66.58 21.77
CA ILE A 5 4.94 -65.25 21.20
C ILE A 5 3.59 -64.52 21.10
N VAL A 6 3.47 -63.35 21.72
CA VAL A 6 2.28 -62.49 21.59
C VAL A 6 2.61 -61.32 20.68
N GLY A 7 1.98 -61.30 19.49
CA GLY A 7 2.01 -60.14 18.59
C GLY A 7 0.97 -59.10 18.99
N LYS A 8 1.37 -57.83 19.08
CA LYS A 8 0.44 -56.69 19.20
C LYS A 8 0.36 -55.98 17.85
N TYR A 9 -0.83 -55.94 17.25
CA TYR A 9 -1.08 -55.25 15.99
C TYR A 9 -1.91 -53.98 16.22
N ARG A 10 -1.77 -53.01 15.31
CA ARG A 10 -2.60 -51.80 15.22
C ARG A 10 -3.06 -51.62 13.78
N ILE A 11 -4.29 -51.15 13.60
CA ILE A 11 -4.85 -50.87 12.27
C ILE A 11 -4.29 -49.52 11.77
N GLN A 12 -3.92 -49.48 10.49
CA GLN A 12 -3.53 -48.28 9.79
C GLN A 12 -4.31 -48.18 8.46
N TYR A 13 -4.55 -46.95 8.04
CA TYR A 13 -5.17 -46.62 6.76
C TYR A 13 -4.26 -45.68 5.97
N TYR A 14 -4.20 -45.87 4.65
CA TYR A 14 -3.43 -45.01 3.77
C TYR A 14 -4.27 -43.81 3.33
N LEU A 15 -3.71 -42.62 3.45
CA LEU A 15 -4.25 -41.38 2.92
C LEU A 15 -3.55 -41.06 1.60
N THR A 16 -4.31 -40.95 0.51
CA THR A 16 -3.81 -40.51 -0.80
C THR A 16 -4.17 -39.03 -1.00
N ILE A 17 -3.25 -38.20 -1.50
CA ILE A 17 -3.52 -36.78 -1.71
C ILE A 17 -3.18 -36.39 -3.15
N ARG A 18 -4.12 -35.71 -3.82
CA ARG A 18 -3.99 -35.31 -5.22
C ARG A 18 -4.46 -33.88 -5.42
N THR A 19 -4.11 -33.33 -6.57
CA THR A 19 -4.68 -32.08 -7.08
C THR A 19 -5.51 -32.36 -8.33
N ALA A 20 -6.51 -31.52 -8.58
CA ALA A 20 -7.21 -31.43 -9.85
C ALA A 20 -7.17 -29.97 -10.32
N PRO A 21 -6.48 -29.63 -11.44
CA PRO A 21 -5.70 -30.50 -12.32
C PRO A 21 -4.55 -31.26 -11.63
N SER A 22 -4.18 -32.43 -12.17
CA SER A 22 -3.13 -33.27 -11.58
C SER A 22 -1.73 -32.65 -11.76
N GLY A 23 -0.90 -32.75 -10.73
CA GLY A 23 0.51 -32.37 -10.79
C GLY A 23 0.80 -30.87 -10.71
N ILE A 24 -0.18 -30.04 -10.39
CA ILE A 24 0.03 -28.57 -10.26
C ILE A 24 0.69 -28.18 -8.94
N ALA A 25 0.62 -29.05 -7.92
CA ALA A 25 1.28 -28.85 -6.63
C ALA A 25 1.50 -30.19 -5.92
N THR A 26 2.48 -30.22 -5.03
CA THR A 26 2.67 -31.30 -4.06
C THR A 26 2.07 -30.88 -2.73
N ILE A 27 1.20 -31.71 -2.16
CA ILE A 27 0.56 -31.47 -0.86
C ILE A 27 1.19 -32.44 0.15
N GLU A 28 1.70 -31.91 1.25
CA GLU A 28 2.27 -32.73 2.32
C GLU A 28 1.17 -33.44 3.13
N GLY A 29 1.49 -34.62 3.67
CA GLY A 29 0.56 -35.42 4.48
C GLY A 29 0.00 -36.67 3.81
N GLU A 30 0.53 -37.07 2.64
CA GLU A 30 0.24 -38.38 2.09
C GLU A 30 0.97 -39.47 2.90
N GLY A 31 0.31 -40.59 3.21
CA GLY A 31 0.95 -41.72 3.88
C GLY A 31 0.04 -42.60 4.74
N TRP A 32 0.66 -43.48 5.53
CA TRP A 32 -0.03 -44.37 6.47
C TRP A 32 -0.29 -43.69 7.82
N TYR A 33 -1.52 -43.79 8.31
CA TYR A 33 -1.95 -43.24 9.59
C TYR A 33 -2.65 -44.31 10.43
N TYR A 34 -2.51 -44.23 11.76
CA TYR A 34 -3.25 -45.13 12.65
C TYR A 34 -4.75 -44.83 12.62
N GLU A 35 -5.55 -45.88 12.82
CA GLU A 35 -7.00 -45.75 12.95
C GLU A 35 -7.40 -44.66 13.97
N SER A 36 -8.42 -43.89 13.62
CA SER A 36 -8.94 -42.75 14.39
C SER A 36 -7.99 -41.55 14.54
N THR A 37 -6.81 -41.55 13.90
CA THR A 37 -5.98 -40.34 13.80
C THR A 37 -6.74 -39.27 13.02
N GLN A 38 -6.77 -38.05 13.54
CA GLN A 38 -7.23 -36.89 12.76
C GLN A 38 -6.05 -36.28 12.03
N VAL A 39 -6.19 -36.12 10.71
CA VAL A 39 -5.17 -35.54 9.84
C VAL A 39 -5.73 -34.25 9.26
N THR A 40 -5.00 -33.15 9.42
CA THR A 40 -5.38 -31.84 8.87
C THR A 40 -4.46 -31.50 7.71
N ILE A 41 -5.06 -31.25 6.53
CA ILE A 41 -4.36 -30.99 5.28
C ILE A 41 -4.74 -29.60 4.76
N GLY A 42 -3.75 -28.78 4.43
CA GLY A 42 -3.95 -27.47 3.82
C GLY A 42 -3.67 -27.48 2.32
N ALA A 43 -4.49 -26.78 1.54
CA ALA A 43 -4.26 -26.64 0.11
C ALA A 43 -3.23 -25.52 -0.10
N PRO A 44 -2.09 -25.78 -0.75
CA PRO A 44 -1.06 -24.77 -0.97
C PRO A 44 -1.55 -23.69 -1.94
N ILE A 45 -0.88 -22.54 -1.90
CA ILE A 45 -1.04 -21.49 -2.92
C ILE A 45 -0.34 -21.96 -4.19
N VAL A 46 -1.07 -21.94 -5.31
CA VAL A 46 -0.56 -22.39 -6.61
C VAL A 46 -0.59 -21.20 -7.59
N PRO A 47 0.55 -20.83 -8.22
CA PRO A 47 0.57 -19.73 -9.19
C PRO A 47 -0.44 -19.94 -10.33
N ASN A 48 -1.19 -18.90 -10.68
CA ASN A 48 -2.23 -18.91 -11.73
C ASN A 48 -3.45 -19.82 -11.45
N TYR A 49 -3.61 -20.33 -10.23
CA TYR A 49 -4.75 -21.15 -9.83
C TYR A 49 -5.40 -20.63 -8.56
N LYS A 50 -6.72 -20.76 -8.49
CA LYS A 50 -7.52 -20.48 -7.30
C LYS A 50 -8.07 -21.79 -6.76
N PHE A 51 -7.79 -22.07 -5.49
CA PHE A 51 -8.40 -23.19 -4.78
C PHE A 51 -9.93 -23.03 -4.77
N GLN A 52 -10.64 -24.11 -5.08
CA GLN A 52 -12.10 -24.14 -5.10
C GLN A 52 -12.66 -24.90 -3.91
N TYR A 53 -12.30 -26.17 -3.75
CA TYR A 53 -12.80 -27.04 -2.68
C TYR A 53 -11.93 -28.29 -2.53
N TRP A 54 -12.13 -29.00 -1.43
CA TRP A 54 -11.63 -30.36 -1.23
C TRP A 54 -12.68 -31.37 -1.64
N ASP A 55 -12.26 -32.47 -2.26
CA ASP A 55 -13.06 -33.66 -2.47
C ASP A 55 -12.49 -34.79 -1.60
N ILE A 56 -13.36 -35.49 -0.88
CA ILE A 56 -13.02 -36.67 -0.08
C ILE A 56 -13.75 -37.86 -0.69
N ASP A 57 -13.01 -38.83 -1.20
CA ASP A 57 -13.56 -40.06 -1.79
C ASP A 57 -14.64 -39.80 -2.86
N SER A 58 -14.41 -38.82 -3.74
CA SER A 58 -15.35 -38.36 -4.78
C SER A 58 -16.58 -37.62 -4.25
N VAL A 59 -16.52 -37.13 -3.00
CA VAL A 59 -17.54 -36.28 -2.38
C VAL A 59 -16.99 -34.86 -2.17
N PRO A 60 -17.47 -33.86 -2.93
CA PRO A 60 -17.09 -32.46 -2.77
C PRO A 60 -17.47 -31.92 -1.38
N GLN A 61 -16.54 -31.19 -0.78
CA GLN A 61 -16.72 -30.45 0.46
C GLN A 61 -17.00 -28.97 0.17
N SER A 62 -17.40 -28.21 1.20
CA SER A 62 -17.61 -26.76 1.07
C SER A 62 -16.33 -26.03 0.64
N SER A 63 -16.48 -25.02 -0.22
CA SER A 63 -15.40 -24.15 -0.69
C SER A 63 -14.77 -23.28 0.40
N GLU A 64 -15.45 -23.13 1.54
CA GLU A 64 -14.96 -22.36 2.69
C GLU A 64 -14.03 -23.18 3.59
N ILE A 65 -13.89 -24.48 3.35
CA ILE A 65 -13.07 -25.37 4.17
C ILE A 65 -11.68 -25.48 3.55
N ASN A 66 -10.73 -24.74 4.11
CA ASN A 66 -9.30 -24.94 3.90
C ASN A 66 -8.54 -24.33 5.08
N PRO A 67 -7.81 -25.12 5.90
CA PRO A 67 -7.49 -26.55 5.74
C PRO A 67 -8.67 -27.51 6.00
N ILE A 68 -8.59 -28.74 5.48
CA ILE A 68 -9.55 -29.84 5.70
C ILE A 68 -9.03 -30.80 6.77
N THR A 69 -9.91 -31.31 7.62
CA THR A 69 -9.58 -32.33 8.63
C THR A 69 -10.36 -33.61 8.36
N ILE A 70 -9.66 -34.74 8.32
CA ILE A 70 -10.23 -36.05 8.10
C ILE A 70 -9.86 -37.00 9.24
N GLN A 71 -10.81 -37.84 9.66
CA GLN A 71 -10.55 -38.92 10.60
C GLN A 71 -10.24 -40.20 9.83
N MET A 72 -9.10 -40.83 10.13
CA MET A 72 -8.65 -42.04 9.44
C MET A 72 -9.40 -43.27 9.97
N ASN A 73 -10.61 -43.50 9.48
CA ASN A 73 -11.43 -44.69 9.79
C ASN A 73 -11.48 -45.71 8.63
N ALA A 74 -11.01 -45.32 7.46
CA ALA A 74 -10.82 -46.14 6.26
C ALA A 74 -9.67 -45.53 5.43
N PRO A 75 -9.21 -46.21 4.36
CA PRO A 75 -8.38 -45.54 3.35
C PRO A 75 -9.18 -44.40 2.72
N HIS A 76 -8.56 -43.25 2.56
CA HIS A 76 -9.21 -42.06 1.98
C HIS A 76 -8.36 -41.49 0.85
N ALA A 77 -9.05 -40.91 -0.13
CA ALA A 77 -8.46 -40.13 -1.21
C ALA A 77 -8.95 -38.68 -1.12
N LEU A 78 -8.01 -37.76 -0.88
CA LEU A 78 -8.27 -36.33 -0.92
C LEU A 78 -7.85 -35.76 -2.27
N THR A 79 -8.72 -34.98 -2.89
CA THR A 79 -8.37 -34.21 -4.09
C THR A 79 -8.62 -32.73 -3.82
N ALA A 80 -7.57 -31.91 -3.90
CA ALA A 80 -7.71 -30.45 -3.90
C ALA A 80 -8.09 -29.97 -5.31
N HIS A 81 -9.29 -29.40 -5.46
CA HIS A 81 -9.74 -28.84 -6.73
C HIS A 81 -9.33 -27.38 -6.86
N TYR A 82 -8.72 -27.05 -8.00
CA TYR A 82 -8.29 -25.71 -8.37
C TYR A 82 -8.88 -25.33 -9.73
N ALA A 83 -9.25 -24.06 -9.86
CA ALA A 83 -9.56 -23.45 -11.15
C ALA A 83 -8.40 -22.58 -11.61
N GLN A 84 -8.08 -22.65 -12.89
CA GLN A 84 -7.13 -21.72 -13.50
C GLN A 84 -7.71 -20.31 -13.46
N ILE A 85 -6.92 -19.34 -13.02
CA ILE A 85 -7.30 -17.93 -13.01
C ILE A 85 -7.20 -17.42 -14.45
N PRO A 86 -8.27 -16.86 -15.04
CA PRO A 86 -8.21 -16.26 -16.36
C PRO A 86 -7.14 -15.16 -16.41
N THR A 87 -6.56 -14.96 -17.59
CA THR A 87 -5.60 -13.87 -17.81
C THR A 87 -6.12 -12.90 -18.85
N TYR A 88 -5.89 -11.61 -18.64
CA TYR A 88 -6.25 -10.54 -19.55
C TYR A 88 -5.03 -9.72 -19.97
N THR A 89 -5.12 -9.12 -21.15
CA THR A 89 -4.05 -8.28 -21.70
C THR A 89 -4.31 -6.80 -21.40
N LEU A 90 -3.30 -6.10 -20.89
CA LEU A 90 -3.27 -4.64 -20.83
C LEU A 90 -2.31 -4.11 -21.90
N THR A 91 -2.84 -3.38 -22.87
CA THR A 91 -2.04 -2.67 -23.86
C THR A 91 -1.91 -1.21 -23.45
N ILE A 92 -0.69 -0.80 -23.08
CA ILE A 92 -0.37 0.58 -22.70
C ILE A 92 0.18 1.30 -23.92
N ILE A 93 -0.40 2.45 -24.24
CA ILE A 93 0.07 3.34 -25.31
C ILE A 93 0.23 4.76 -24.77
N ALA A 94 1.15 5.51 -25.38
CA ALA A 94 1.38 6.91 -25.05
C ALA A 94 1.33 7.74 -26.33
N THR A 95 0.72 8.91 -26.23
CA THR A 95 0.82 9.94 -27.27
C THR A 95 2.19 10.60 -27.28
N GLU A 96 2.49 11.36 -28.34
CA GLU A 96 3.70 12.17 -28.38
C GLU A 96 3.76 13.11 -27.18
N GLY A 97 4.94 13.23 -26.57
CA GLY A 97 5.16 14.15 -25.45
C GLY A 97 5.39 13.50 -24.10
N GLY A 98 5.37 12.18 -24.02
CA GLY A 98 5.71 11.48 -22.78
C GLY A 98 5.82 9.97 -22.97
N THR A 99 6.01 9.29 -21.85
CA THR A 99 5.97 7.83 -21.74
C THR A 99 5.21 7.44 -20.47
N THR A 100 5.07 6.16 -20.22
CA THR A 100 4.47 5.61 -19.01
C THR A 100 5.45 4.69 -18.28
N ASP A 101 5.12 4.37 -17.03
CA ASP A 101 5.69 3.27 -16.27
C ASP A 101 4.54 2.39 -15.74
N PRO A 102 4.40 1.11 -16.18
CA PRO A 102 5.25 0.41 -17.15
C PRO A 102 5.31 1.09 -18.52
N SER A 103 6.38 0.86 -19.29
CA SER A 103 6.54 1.46 -20.62
C SER A 103 5.42 1.01 -21.57
N PRO A 104 5.09 1.80 -22.61
CA PRO A 104 4.15 1.38 -23.63
C PRO A 104 4.48 -0.02 -24.18
N GLY A 105 3.47 -0.87 -24.30
CA GLY A 105 3.62 -2.29 -24.59
C GLY A 105 2.40 -3.10 -24.17
N THR A 106 2.43 -4.40 -24.43
CA THR A 106 1.36 -5.32 -24.04
C THR A 106 1.83 -6.22 -22.91
N TYR A 107 1.03 -6.28 -21.85
CA TYR A 107 1.29 -7.04 -20.65
C TYR A 107 0.14 -8.01 -20.39
N THR A 108 0.42 -9.13 -19.73
CA THR A 108 -0.61 -10.11 -19.35
C THR A 108 -0.68 -10.22 -17.84
N TYR A 109 -1.89 -10.14 -17.30
CA TYR A 109 -2.14 -10.16 -15.86
C TYR A 109 -3.28 -11.13 -15.53
N PRO A 110 -3.29 -11.74 -14.33
CA PRO A 110 -4.42 -12.54 -13.88
C PRO A 110 -5.65 -11.66 -13.64
N GLU A 111 -6.82 -12.26 -13.73
CA GLU A 111 -8.10 -11.61 -13.45
C GLU A 111 -8.12 -10.98 -12.05
N GLY A 112 -8.67 -9.77 -11.96
CA GLY A 112 -8.78 -8.98 -10.74
C GLY A 112 -7.49 -8.30 -10.29
N PHE A 113 -6.37 -8.49 -11.00
CA PHE A 113 -5.11 -7.81 -10.68
C PHE A 113 -5.24 -6.29 -10.86
N LEU A 114 -4.65 -5.53 -9.93
CA LEU A 114 -4.62 -4.07 -9.96
C LEU A 114 -3.29 -3.60 -10.54
N VAL A 115 -3.32 -3.03 -11.74
CA VAL A 115 -2.13 -2.50 -12.41
C VAL A 115 -2.05 -1.00 -12.18
N HIS A 116 -0.99 -0.54 -11.51
CA HIS A 116 -0.70 0.88 -11.38
C HIS A 116 0.14 1.36 -12.56
N VAL A 117 -0.33 2.41 -13.24
CA VAL A 117 0.37 3.00 -14.39
C VAL A 117 0.58 4.48 -14.14
N ARG A 118 1.82 4.94 -14.29
CA ARG A 118 2.23 6.33 -14.09
C ARG A 118 2.56 7.00 -15.42
N ALA A 119 2.05 8.22 -15.63
CA ALA A 119 2.42 9.05 -16.76
C ALA A 119 3.69 9.85 -16.46
N ILE A 120 4.61 9.89 -17.43
CA ILE A 120 5.90 10.57 -17.34
C ILE A 120 6.02 11.53 -18.54
N PRO A 121 5.65 12.81 -18.37
CA PRO A 121 5.80 13.81 -19.43
C PRO A 121 7.26 14.06 -19.79
N LYS A 122 7.54 14.22 -21.09
CA LYS A 122 8.82 14.73 -21.59
C LYS A 122 8.90 16.25 -21.34
N THR A 123 10.12 16.78 -21.29
CA THR A 123 10.36 18.23 -21.27
C THR A 123 9.56 18.94 -22.36
N GLY A 124 8.85 20.00 -21.99
CA GLY A 124 8.01 20.78 -22.90
C GLY A 124 6.59 20.24 -23.06
N TYR A 125 6.21 19.19 -22.33
CA TYR A 125 4.86 18.62 -22.32
C TYR A 125 4.33 18.50 -20.89
N ILE A 126 3.00 18.42 -20.78
CA ILE A 126 2.27 18.10 -19.56
C ILE A 126 1.41 16.85 -19.80
N PHE A 127 1.17 16.10 -18.73
CA PHE A 127 0.16 15.04 -18.77
C PHE A 127 -1.23 15.68 -18.80
N SER A 128 -2.06 15.28 -19.77
CA SER A 128 -3.42 15.77 -19.92
C SER A 128 -4.40 14.85 -19.19
N HIS A 129 -4.51 13.59 -19.62
CA HIS A 129 -5.43 12.61 -19.05
C HIS A 129 -5.13 11.18 -19.53
N TRP A 130 -5.76 10.21 -18.87
CA TRP A 130 -5.82 8.82 -19.28
C TRP A 130 -7.10 8.55 -20.07
N GLU A 131 -7.00 7.73 -21.11
CA GLU A 131 -8.15 7.10 -21.75
C GLU A 131 -8.06 5.58 -21.51
N LEU A 132 -9.07 4.99 -20.88
CA LEU A 132 -9.21 3.54 -20.74
C LEU A 132 -10.28 3.08 -21.71
N ASP A 133 -9.91 2.22 -22.66
CA ASP A 133 -10.80 1.71 -23.73
C ASP A 133 -11.51 2.83 -24.51
N GLY A 134 -10.81 3.95 -24.72
CA GLY A 134 -11.32 5.13 -25.41
C GLY A 134 -12.18 6.06 -24.54
N ILE A 135 -12.34 5.77 -23.25
CA ILE A 135 -13.09 6.60 -22.30
C ILE A 135 -12.11 7.37 -21.42
N ASN A 136 -12.29 8.69 -21.29
CA ASN A 136 -11.47 9.51 -20.39
C ASN A 136 -11.74 9.12 -18.93
N VAL A 137 -10.69 8.70 -18.22
CA VAL A 137 -10.75 8.28 -16.79
C VAL A 137 -10.04 9.25 -15.84
N GLY A 138 -9.67 10.44 -16.32
CA GLY A 138 -9.16 11.54 -15.50
C GLY A 138 -7.69 11.87 -15.70
N SER A 139 -7.24 12.90 -14.99
CA SER A 139 -5.96 13.58 -15.17
C SER A 139 -4.96 13.37 -14.04
N ILE A 140 -5.23 12.44 -13.13
CA ILE A 140 -4.28 12.06 -12.07
C ILE A 140 -3.11 11.31 -12.70
N THR A 141 -1.88 11.71 -12.34
CA THR A 141 -0.65 11.18 -12.94
C THR A 141 -0.45 9.67 -12.79
N ILE A 142 -1.06 9.05 -11.76
CA ILE A 142 -1.08 7.61 -11.55
C ILE A 142 -2.54 7.15 -11.68
N THR A 143 -2.78 6.15 -12.52
CA THR A 143 -4.06 5.46 -12.61
C THR A 143 -3.93 4.00 -12.20
N THR A 144 -5.05 3.38 -11.84
CA THR A 144 -5.15 1.96 -11.52
C THR A 144 -6.12 1.30 -12.48
N VAL A 145 -5.68 0.25 -13.16
CA VAL A 145 -6.52 -0.58 -14.04
C VAL A 145 -6.82 -1.89 -13.34
N ILE A 146 -8.10 -2.23 -13.21
CA ILE A 146 -8.55 -3.54 -12.73
C ILE A 146 -8.63 -4.47 -13.93
N MET A 147 -7.90 -5.58 -13.91
CA MET A 147 -7.87 -6.52 -15.03
C MET A 147 -9.08 -7.47 -14.99
N ASN A 148 -10.23 -7.01 -15.49
CA ASN A 148 -11.45 -7.82 -15.64
C ASN A 148 -11.78 -8.16 -17.10
N ASN A 149 -11.07 -7.53 -18.04
CA ASN A 149 -11.10 -7.84 -19.47
C ASN A 149 -9.77 -7.39 -20.10
N ASN A 150 -9.61 -7.63 -21.39
CA ASN A 150 -8.56 -7.00 -22.17
C ASN A 150 -8.81 -5.48 -22.24
N HIS A 151 -7.78 -4.70 -21.91
CA HIS A 151 -7.86 -3.25 -21.86
C HIS A 151 -6.81 -2.59 -22.74
N VAL A 152 -7.14 -1.41 -23.25
CA VAL A 152 -6.21 -0.48 -23.88
C VAL A 152 -6.17 0.80 -23.03
N LEU A 153 -5.03 1.06 -22.41
CA LEU A 153 -4.79 2.27 -21.64
C LEU A 153 -3.93 3.24 -22.45
N ARG A 154 -4.43 4.45 -22.69
CA ARG A 154 -3.74 5.51 -23.44
C ARG A 154 -3.41 6.70 -22.54
N ALA A 155 -2.13 7.05 -22.48
CA ALA A 155 -1.67 8.30 -21.88
C ALA A 155 -1.71 9.44 -22.90
N VAL A 156 -2.49 10.48 -22.61
CA VAL A 156 -2.57 11.67 -23.45
C VAL A 156 -1.69 12.78 -22.86
N PHE A 157 -0.73 13.26 -23.65
CA PHE A 157 0.14 14.37 -23.32
C PHE A 157 -0.19 15.56 -24.22
N ALA A 158 -0.02 16.77 -23.68
CA ALA A 158 -0.19 18.01 -24.42
C ALA A 158 1.08 18.85 -24.30
N ALA A 159 1.40 19.63 -25.33
CA ALA A 159 2.49 20.60 -25.23
C ALA A 159 2.23 21.52 -24.03
N ALA A 160 3.24 21.70 -23.19
CA ALA A 160 3.15 22.62 -22.07
C ALA A 160 2.87 24.02 -22.63
N PRO A 161 1.91 24.78 -22.07
CA PRO A 161 1.67 26.14 -22.51
C PRO A 161 2.98 26.93 -22.44
N ARG A 162 3.30 27.67 -23.50
CA ARG A 162 4.46 28.57 -23.55
C ARG A 162 4.15 29.78 -22.65
N GLY A 163 4.24 29.60 -21.34
CA GLY A 163 3.88 30.61 -20.35
C GLY A 163 4.34 30.22 -18.95
N TRP A 164 5.36 30.93 -18.46
CA TRP A 164 5.91 30.96 -17.10
C TRP A 164 5.90 29.66 -16.29
N PHE A 165 6.83 28.75 -16.62
CA PHE A 165 7.55 28.05 -15.55
C PHE A 165 8.28 29.11 -14.73
N ILE A 166 7.63 29.61 -13.69
CA ILE A 166 8.24 30.50 -12.71
C ILE A 166 9.17 29.60 -11.88
N PRO A 167 10.49 29.61 -12.09
CA PRO A 167 11.33 28.67 -11.38
C PRO A 167 11.42 29.16 -9.92
N CYS A 168 11.77 28.28 -9.00
CA CYS A 168 11.67 28.58 -7.55
C CYS A 168 12.44 29.85 -7.13
N TRP A 169 13.54 30.17 -7.83
CA TRP A 169 14.32 31.40 -7.65
C TRP A 169 13.55 32.71 -7.89
N PHE A 170 12.44 32.71 -8.62
CA PHE A 170 11.61 33.90 -8.83
C PHE A 170 10.81 34.26 -7.57
N PHE A 171 10.60 33.30 -6.67
CA PHE A 171 10.00 33.54 -5.36
C PHE A 171 11.04 33.88 -4.27
N LEU A 172 12.35 33.73 -4.53
CA LEU A 172 13.41 34.17 -3.61
C LEU A 172 13.32 35.66 -3.23
N PRO A 173 13.10 36.62 -4.15
CA PRO A 173 12.95 38.02 -3.74
C PRO A 173 11.73 38.23 -2.84
N LEU A 174 10.62 37.51 -3.09
CA LEU A 174 9.42 37.55 -2.25
C LEU A 174 9.70 37.00 -0.83
N LEU A 175 10.45 35.89 -0.74
CA LEU A 175 10.91 35.30 0.53
C LEU A 175 11.85 36.25 1.28
N LEU A 176 12.76 36.92 0.57
CA LEU A 176 13.72 37.86 1.15
C LEU A 176 13.01 39.12 1.67
N ILE A 177 12.02 39.63 0.93
CA ILE A 177 11.13 40.71 1.39
C ILE A 177 10.36 40.29 2.65
N LEU A 178 9.81 39.07 2.69
CA LEU A 178 9.10 38.55 3.86
C LEU A 178 10.03 38.49 5.09
N VAL A 179 11.27 38.01 4.93
CA VAL A 179 12.28 37.97 6.01
C VAL A 179 12.63 39.38 6.48
N LEU A 180 12.82 40.35 5.57
CA LEU A 180 13.08 41.75 5.92
C LEU A 180 11.91 42.38 6.70
N ILE A 181 10.66 42.08 6.31
CA ILE A 181 9.47 42.52 7.03
C ILE A 181 9.45 41.94 8.46
N ILE A 182 9.75 40.65 8.62
CA ILE A 182 9.82 40.00 9.95
C ILE A 182 10.89 40.65 10.82
N ILE A 183 12.09 40.92 10.27
CA ILE A 183 13.18 41.60 10.97
C ILE A 183 12.76 43.02 11.36
N LEU A 184 12.14 43.79 10.45
CA LEU A 184 11.66 45.14 10.74
C LEU A 184 10.63 45.13 11.87
N ILE A 185 9.66 44.21 11.83
CA ILE A 185 8.66 44.03 12.88
C ILE A 185 9.34 43.69 14.21
N ALA A 186 10.31 42.78 14.22
CA ALA A 186 11.08 42.44 15.42
C ALA A 186 11.84 43.67 15.98
N ILE A 187 12.47 44.47 15.12
CA ILE A 187 13.15 45.72 15.51
C ILE A 187 12.14 46.71 16.11
N LEU A 188 10.96 46.87 15.51
CA LEU A 188 9.91 47.75 16.02
C LEU A 188 9.37 47.29 17.37
N ILE A 189 9.12 45.99 17.54
CA ILE A 189 8.72 45.39 18.82
C ILE A 189 9.81 45.62 19.88
N TYR A 190 11.07 45.37 19.52
CA TYR A 190 12.22 45.59 20.40
C TYR A 190 12.35 47.05 20.82
N ARG A 191 12.27 48.00 19.87
CA ARG A 191 12.29 49.44 20.15
C ARG A 191 11.16 49.86 21.06
N ARG A 192 9.94 49.35 20.84
CA ARG A 192 8.76 49.62 21.67
C ARG A 192 8.90 49.04 23.08
N ALA A 193 9.47 47.85 23.22
CA ALA A 193 9.75 47.26 24.54
C ALA A 193 10.84 48.02 25.30
N ARG A 194 11.92 48.44 24.62
CA ARG A 194 12.99 49.25 25.22
C ARG A 194 12.49 50.62 25.69
N LYS A 195 11.68 51.32 24.89
CA LYS A 195 11.07 52.60 25.28
C LYS A 195 10.24 52.46 26.56
N ARG A 196 9.39 51.42 26.64
CA ARG A 196 8.60 51.12 27.86
C ARG A 196 9.47 50.86 29.09
N LYS A 197 10.61 50.16 28.95
CA LYS A 197 11.55 49.94 30.08
C LYS A 197 12.22 51.24 30.55
N ILE A 198 12.62 52.11 29.61
CA ILE A 198 13.22 53.41 29.94
C ILE A 198 12.18 54.31 30.63
N GLU A 199 10.95 54.35 30.13
CA GLU A 199 9.85 55.09 30.76
C GLU A 199 9.55 54.57 32.18
N ALA A 200 9.50 53.25 32.39
CA ALA A 200 9.30 52.64 33.71
C ALA A 200 10.46 52.91 34.69
N PHE A 201 11.70 52.87 34.21
CA PHE A 201 12.87 53.23 35.01
C PHE A 201 12.83 54.70 35.43
N ASN A 202 12.54 55.61 34.49
CA ASN A 202 12.43 57.04 34.77
C ASN A 202 11.27 57.33 35.74
N SER A 203 10.10 56.70 35.57
CA SER A 203 8.99 56.87 36.51
C SER A 203 9.30 56.34 37.91
N GLY A 204 10.02 55.21 38.01
CA GLY A 204 10.45 54.65 39.30
C GLY A 204 11.49 55.53 40.02
N TRP A 205 12.46 56.06 39.28
CA TRP A 205 13.44 57.03 39.81
C TRP A 205 12.78 58.31 40.30
N VAL A 206 11.84 58.84 39.52
CA VAL A 206 11.05 60.02 39.89
C VAL A 206 10.21 59.75 41.14
N ALA A 207 9.51 58.60 41.21
CA ALA A 207 8.73 58.21 42.38
C ALA A 207 9.60 58.06 43.65
N TRP A 208 10.79 57.44 43.54
CA TRP A 208 11.75 57.34 44.64
C TRP A 208 12.26 58.70 45.09
N TYR A 209 12.61 59.58 44.15
CA TYR A 209 13.09 60.94 44.44
C TYR A 209 12.05 61.74 45.22
N TYR A 210 10.78 61.70 44.81
CA TYR A 210 9.71 62.40 45.54
C TYR A 210 9.37 61.75 46.87
N HIS A 211 9.34 60.41 46.97
CA HIS A 211 9.09 59.70 48.24
C HIS A 211 10.19 59.95 49.27
N HIS A 212 11.46 59.90 48.88
CA HIS A 212 12.58 60.13 49.80
C HIS A 212 12.63 61.58 50.30
N ASN A 213 12.31 62.55 49.44
CA ASN A 213 12.23 63.96 49.85
C ASN A 213 11.05 64.22 50.82
N LEU A 214 9.92 63.53 50.65
CA LEU A 214 8.79 63.59 51.58
C LEU A 214 9.14 62.97 52.95
N TYR A 215 9.84 61.83 52.97
CA TYR A 215 10.26 61.18 54.22
C TYR A 215 11.27 62.01 55.03
N ARG A 216 12.13 62.79 54.35
CA ARG A 216 13.06 63.72 55.00
C ARG A 216 12.38 64.92 55.66
N ARG A 217 11.13 65.23 55.29
CA ARG A 217 10.35 66.33 55.89
C ARG A 217 9.52 65.92 57.10
N THR A 218 9.27 64.63 57.33
CA THR A 218 8.44 64.12 58.43
C THR A 218 9.23 63.59 59.63
N LEU A 219 10.57 63.61 59.58
CA LEU A 219 11.48 63.27 60.70
C LEU A 219 12.02 64.53 61.41
N LYS A 220 11.27 65.63 61.36
CA LYS A 220 11.48 66.83 62.18
C LYS A 220 10.19 67.18 62.90
#